data_AF-A0A286IS55-F1
#
_entry.id   AF-A0A286IS55-F1
#
_cell.length_a   1.000
_cell.length_b   1.000
_cell.length_c   1.000
_cell.angle_alpha   90.00
_cell.angle_beta   90.00
_cell.angle_gamma   90.00
#
_symmetry.space_group_name_H-M   'P 1'
#
loop_
_entity.id
_entity.type
_entity.pdbx_description
1 polymer ?
#
loop_
_entity_poly.entity_id
_entity_poly.type
_entity_poly.pdbx_seq_one_letter_code
_entity_poly.pdbx_strand_id
1 'polypeptide(L)'
;MNKNRNFEKQIEETLGSFDKIERAEPQDFFYTRLKARMESELIQQPKLRWLLKPAVVVPLLLIAVSMNVLTIQKIGKSQDPSLSEKDQFIETYNLNTSNDLELY
;
A
#
# COMPACT_ATOMS: atom_id res chain seq x y z
N MET A 1 -16.55 -33.30 -58.19
CA MET A 1 -16.01 -34.06 -57.04
C MET A 1 -14.47 -34.12 -57.04
N ASN A 2 -13.77 -32.97 -57.16
CA ASN A 2 -12.30 -32.91 -57.33
C ASN A 2 -11.61 -31.86 -56.43
N LYS A 3 -12.37 -30.98 -55.76
CA LYS A 3 -11.79 -29.90 -54.93
C LYS A 3 -11.21 -30.41 -53.60
N ASN A 4 -11.90 -31.36 -52.94
CA ASN A 4 -11.47 -31.93 -51.65
C ASN A 4 -10.14 -32.68 -51.73
N ARG A 5 -9.90 -33.45 -52.80
CA ARG A 5 -8.65 -34.21 -52.97
C ARG A 5 -7.43 -33.30 -53.13
N ASN A 6 -7.62 -32.15 -53.76
CA ASN A 6 -6.55 -31.15 -53.88
C ASN A 6 -6.26 -30.44 -52.56
N PHE A 7 -7.27 -30.28 -51.70
CA PHE A 7 -7.12 -29.65 -50.39
C PHE A 7 -6.43 -30.57 -49.38
N GLU A 8 -6.80 -31.85 -49.31
CA GLU A 8 -6.09 -32.84 -48.49
C GLU A 8 -4.63 -32.95 -48.88
N LYS A 9 -4.34 -32.96 -50.19
CA LYS A 9 -2.97 -33.02 -50.70
C LYS A 9 -2.14 -31.80 -50.30
N GLN A 10 -2.73 -30.60 -50.30
CA GLN A 10 -2.06 -29.38 -49.86
C GLN A 10 -1.80 -29.36 -48.35
N ILE A 11 -2.72 -29.89 -47.54
CA ILE A 11 -2.54 -30.04 -46.10
C ILE A 11 -1.37 -30.98 -45.82
N GLU A 12 -1.31 -32.12 -46.49
CA GLU A 12 -0.27 -33.12 -46.29
C GLU A 12 1.10 -32.63 -46.78
N GLU A 13 1.16 -31.90 -47.90
CA GLU A 13 2.38 -31.22 -48.35
C GLU A 13 2.84 -30.13 -47.35
N THR A 14 1.89 -29.39 -46.77
CA THR A 14 2.20 -28.36 -45.76
C THR A 14 2.70 -28.99 -44.46
N LEU A 15 2.05 -30.03 -43.94
CA LEU A 15 2.49 -30.75 -42.74
C LEU A 15 3.85 -31.42 -42.95
N GLY A 16 4.07 -32.05 -44.11
CA GLY A 16 5.35 -32.63 -44.49
C GLY A 16 6.49 -31.59 -44.65
N SER A 17 6.16 -30.32 -44.88
CA SER A 17 7.14 -29.23 -44.89
C SER A 17 7.64 -28.86 -43.48
N PHE A 18 6.79 -29.04 -42.45
CA PHE A 18 7.17 -28.82 -41.06
C PHE A 18 7.99 -29.99 -40.49
N ASP A 19 7.80 -31.20 -40.99
CA ASP A 19 8.52 -32.40 -40.54
C ASP A 19 10.01 -32.37 -40.91
N LYS A 20 10.39 -31.56 -41.92
CA LYS A 20 11.78 -31.29 -42.32
C LYS A 20 12.45 -30.20 -41.51
N ILE A 21 11.74 -29.54 -40.59
CA ILE A 21 12.33 -28.50 -39.77
C ILE A 21 13.11 -29.21 -38.66
N GLU A 22 14.42 -29.23 -38.83
CA GLU A 22 15.33 -29.72 -37.81
C GLU A 22 15.14 -28.91 -36.53
N ARG A 23 15.08 -29.62 -35.40
CA ARG A 23 14.87 -29.00 -34.10
C ARG A 23 16.06 -28.07 -33.84
N ALA A 24 15.84 -26.76 -33.94
CA ALA A 24 16.89 -25.78 -33.76
C ALA A 24 17.55 -25.98 -32.40
N GLU A 25 18.82 -26.37 -32.40
CA GLU A 25 19.58 -26.51 -31.17
C GLU A 25 19.76 -25.10 -30.58
N PRO A 26 19.42 -24.89 -29.30
CA PRO A 26 19.57 -23.58 -28.70
C PRO A 26 21.05 -23.17 -28.75
N GLN A 27 21.30 -21.96 -29.25
CA GLN A 27 22.63 -21.35 -29.21
C GLN A 27 23.26 -21.46 -27.82
N ASP A 28 24.59 -21.56 -27.76
CA ASP A 28 25.32 -21.60 -26.50
C ASP A 28 24.87 -20.48 -25.55
N PHE A 29 24.75 -20.84 -24.27
CA PHE A 29 24.31 -19.94 -23.19
C PHE A 29 22.90 -19.33 -23.37
N PHE A 30 22.05 -19.85 -24.27
CA PHE A 30 20.64 -19.42 -24.40
C PHE A 30 19.92 -19.50 -23.05
N TYR A 31 20.03 -20.66 -22.38
CA TYR A 31 19.38 -20.89 -21.09
C TYR A 31 19.90 -19.96 -20.01
N THR A 32 21.20 -19.66 -20.00
CA THR A 32 21.80 -18.73 -19.04
C THR A 32 21.23 -17.32 -19.21
N ARG A 33 21.15 -16.83 -20.46
CA ARG A 33 20.58 -15.51 -20.77
C ARG A 33 19.08 -15.45 -20.46
N LEU A 34 18.34 -16.50 -20.80
CA LEU A 34 16.92 -16.60 -20.51
C LEU A 34 16.65 -16.61 -19.00
N LYS A 35 17.40 -17.43 -18.25
CA LYS A 35 17.32 -17.51 -16.80
C LYS A 35 17.66 -16.17 -16.15
N ALA A 36 18.74 -15.52 -16.58
CA ALA A 36 19.11 -14.19 -16.08
C ALA A 36 18.01 -13.15 -16.33
N ARG A 37 17.32 -13.20 -17.48
CA ARG A 37 16.20 -12.31 -17.78
C ARG A 37 14.99 -12.59 -16.89
N MET A 38 14.61 -13.86 -16.71
CA MET A 38 13.52 -14.25 -15.82
C MET A 38 13.79 -13.85 -14.37
N GLU A 39 15.01 -14.07 -13.89
CA GLU A 39 15.45 -13.65 -12.55
C GLU A 39 15.46 -12.12 -12.44
N SER A 40 15.88 -11.38 -13.47
CA SER A 40 15.84 -9.92 -13.47
C SER A 40 14.42 -9.35 -13.38
N GLU A 41 13.44 -10.01 -14.01
CA GLU A 41 12.03 -9.62 -13.95
C GLU A 41 11.40 -10.03 -12.60
N LEU A 42 11.84 -11.13 -11.98
CA LEU A 42 11.45 -11.53 -10.62
C LEU A 42 12.06 -10.63 -9.53
N ILE A 43 13.29 -10.15 -9.73
CA ILE A 43 14.03 -9.28 -8.81
C ILE A 43 13.65 -7.79 -9.02
N GLN A 44 12.92 -7.44 -10.09
CA GLN A 44 12.21 -6.16 -10.16
C GLN A 44 11.16 -6.14 -9.05
N GLN A 45 11.62 -5.76 -7.86
CA GLN A 45 10.83 -5.63 -6.66
C GLN A 45 9.58 -4.81 -6.99
N PRO A 46 8.44 -5.18 -6.38
CA PRO A 46 7.18 -4.54 -6.69
C PRO A 46 7.30 -3.03 -6.53
N LYS A 47 6.48 -2.31 -7.29
CA LYS A 47 6.38 -0.84 -7.42
C LYS A 47 6.46 -0.02 -6.10
N LEU A 48 6.50 -0.65 -4.92
CA LEU A 48 6.82 -0.10 -3.61
C LEU A 48 8.14 0.66 -3.53
N ARG A 49 9.14 0.39 -4.38
CA ARG A 49 10.37 1.22 -4.39
C ARG A 49 10.08 2.70 -4.71
N TRP A 50 8.98 2.99 -5.40
CA TRP A 50 8.54 4.36 -5.64
C TRP A 50 7.88 4.99 -4.40
N LEU A 51 7.18 4.19 -3.60
CA LEU A 51 6.50 4.64 -2.38
C LEU A 51 7.48 4.90 -1.22
N LEU A 52 8.61 4.18 -1.19
CA LEU A 52 9.69 4.35 -0.21
C LEU A 52 10.69 5.46 -0.57
N LYS A 53 10.39 6.31 -1.57
CA LYS A 53 11.23 7.47 -1.87
C LYS A 53 11.19 8.45 -0.68
N PRO A 54 12.35 8.89 -0.14
CA PRO A 54 12.39 9.77 1.02
C PRO A 54 11.62 11.08 0.80
N ALA A 55 11.57 11.56 -0.45
CA ALA A 55 10.81 12.75 -0.84
C ALA A 55 9.29 12.64 -0.60
N VAL A 56 8.72 11.42 -0.55
CA VAL A 56 7.28 11.20 -0.32
C VAL A 56 7.00 10.82 1.13
N VAL A 57 7.88 10.02 1.73
CA VAL A 57 7.72 9.53 3.11
C VAL A 57 7.87 10.65 4.14
N VAL A 58 8.85 11.55 3.96
CA VAL A 58 9.10 12.66 4.90
C VAL A 58 7.90 13.61 5.05
N PRO A 59 7.30 14.17 3.98
CA PRO A 59 6.15 15.05 4.14
C PRO A 59 4.91 14.31 4.68
N LEU A 60 4.69 13.05 4.28
CA LEU A 60 3.58 12.25 4.80
C LEU A 60 3.71 12.03 6.32
N LEU A 61 4.92 11.72 6.78
CA LEU A 61 5.22 11.54 8.20
C LEU A 61 5.05 12.85 8.97
N LEU A 62 5.49 13.98 8.40
CA LEU A 62 5.33 15.31 8.98
C LEU A 62 3.85 15.71 9.12
N ILE A 63 3.02 15.37 8.14
CA ILE A 63 1.56 15.56 8.21
C ILE A 63 0.98 14.69 9.34
N ALA A 64 1.32 13.41 9.39
CA ALA A 64 0.83 12.50 10.43
C ALA A 64 1.23 12.97 11.85
N VAL A 65 2.47 13.42 12.03
CA VAL A 65 2.95 13.95 13.31
C VAL A 65 2.24 15.25 13.66
N SER A 66 2.09 16.19 12.73
CA SER A 66 1.41 17.46 13.00
C SER A 66 -0.05 17.26 13.38
N MET A 67 -0.75 16.32 12.73
CA MET A 67 -2.13 15.98 13.06
C MET A 67 -2.26 15.43 14.49
N ASN A 68 -1.33 14.56 14.90
CA ASN A 68 -1.28 14.06 16.28
C ASN A 68 -0.99 15.17 17.30
N VAL A 69 -0.01 16.04 17.02
CA VAL A 69 0.33 17.19 17.88
C VAL A 69 -0.86 18.15 18.04
N LEU A 70 -1.55 18.47 16.96
CA LEU A 70 -2.73 19.33 16.99
C LEU A 70 -3.88 18.69 17.78
N THR A 71 -4.03 17.37 17.68
CA THR A 71 -5.04 16.62 18.44
C THR A 71 -4.75 16.67 19.94
N ILE A 72 -3.50 16.44 20.33
CA ILE A 72 -3.06 16.53 21.73
C ILE A 72 -3.23 17.97 22.25
N GLN A 73 -2.92 19.00 21.47
CA GLN A 73 -3.14 20.38 21.89
C GLN A 73 -4.62 20.72 22.07
N LYS A 74 -5.52 20.19 21.23
CA LYS A 74 -6.97 20.45 21.37
C LYS A 74 -7.55 19.74 22.59
N ILE A 75 -7.11 18.51 22.85
CA ILE A 75 -7.54 17.73 24.02
C ILE A 75 -6.92 18.31 25.31
N GLY A 76 -5.65 18.69 25.28
CA GLY A 76 -4.95 19.29 26.42
C GLY A 76 -5.32 20.74 26.70
N LYS A 77 -6.03 21.43 25.78
CA LYS A 77 -6.64 22.75 26.02
C LYS A 77 -8.09 22.65 26.52
N SER A 78 -8.64 21.44 26.63
CA SER A 78 -9.84 21.22 27.44
C SER A 78 -9.42 21.20 28.91
N GLN A 79 -10.08 22.02 29.72
CA GLN A 79 -9.85 22.22 31.16
C GLN A 79 -8.61 23.05 31.55
N ASP A 80 -8.77 24.36 31.44
CA ASP A 80 -8.84 25.11 32.70
C ASP A 80 -10.15 25.91 32.66
N PRO A 81 -11.19 25.55 33.44
CA PRO A 81 -12.39 26.35 33.50
C PRO A 81 -11.97 27.74 33.96
N SER A 82 -12.44 28.77 33.26
CA SER A 82 -12.14 30.15 33.62
C SER A 82 -12.52 30.39 35.09
N LEU A 83 -11.81 31.28 35.80
CA LEU A 83 -12.12 31.57 37.21
C LEU A 83 -13.62 31.86 37.40
N SER A 84 -14.23 32.60 36.46
CA SER A 84 -15.68 32.87 36.43
C SER A 84 -16.57 31.63 36.30
N GLU A 85 -16.13 30.60 35.60
CA GLU A 85 -16.90 29.37 35.38
C GLU A 85 -16.76 28.43 36.58
N LYS A 86 -15.59 28.42 37.24
CA LYS A 86 -15.38 27.73 38.52
C LYS A 86 -16.24 28.35 39.63
N ASP A 87 -16.29 29.67 39.70
CA ASP A 87 -17.06 30.40 40.72
C ASP A 87 -18.58 30.17 40.54
N GLN A 88 -19.08 30.24 39.30
CA GLN A 88 -20.49 29.94 38.99
C GLN A 88 -20.87 28.50 39.29
N PHE A 89 -19.96 27.55 39.08
CA PHE A 89 -20.19 26.15 39.44
C PHE A 89 -20.27 25.95 40.96
N ILE A 90 -19.37 26.55 41.72
CA ILE A 90 -19.38 26.49 43.20
C ILE A 90 -20.68 27.07 43.76
N GLU A 91 -21.15 28.17 43.19
CA GLU A 91 -22.40 28.84 43.58
C GLU A 91 -23.63 28.00 43.21
N THR A 92 -23.70 27.47 41.99
CA THR A 92 -24.86 26.69 41.50
C THR A 92 -25.10 25.42 42.31
N TYR A 93 -24.02 24.74 42.71
CA TYR A 93 -24.11 23.51 43.50
C TYR A 93 -23.99 23.74 45.00
N ASN A 94 -23.94 25.00 45.43
CA ASN A 94 -23.79 25.43 46.82
C ASN A 94 -22.68 24.66 47.56
N LEU A 95 -21.59 24.35 46.84
CA LEU A 95 -20.47 23.56 47.35
C LEU A 95 -19.63 24.33 48.37
N ASN A 96 -20.01 25.58 48.65
CA ASN A 96 -19.53 26.38 49.75
C ASN A 96 -20.11 25.88 51.10
N THR A 97 -20.08 24.57 51.33
CA THR A 97 -20.42 23.99 52.62
C THR A 97 -19.14 23.91 53.43
N SER A 98 -18.91 24.94 54.25
CA SER A 98 -18.12 24.78 55.48
C SER A 98 -18.81 23.69 56.30
N ASN A 99 -18.30 22.47 56.22
CA ASN A 99 -18.69 21.38 57.11
C ASN A 99 -18.27 21.76 58.53
N ASP A 100 -19.10 22.57 59.19
CA ASP A 100 -19.12 22.63 60.63
C ASP A 100 -19.97 21.44 61.08
N LEU A 101 -19.32 20.28 61.14
CA LEU A 101 -19.82 19.17 61.95
C LEU A 101 -19.67 19.60 63.40
N GLU A 102 -20.63 20.37 63.90
CA GLU A 102 -20.86 20.51 65.34
C GLU A 102 -21.30 19.13 65.86
N LEU A 103 -20.30 18.34 66.24
CA LEU A 103 -20.47 17.32 67.26
C LEU A 103 -20.67 18.05 68.59
N TYR A 104 -21.91 18.15 69.07
CA TYR A 104 -22.29 17.94 70.47
C TYR A 104 -23.81 17.83 70.64
#